data_AF-A0A6L8CL60-F1
#
_entry.id   AF-A0A6L8CL60-F1
#
_cell.length_a   1.000
_cell.length_b   1.000
_cell.length_c   1.000
_cell.angle_alpha   90.00
_cell.angle_beta   90.00
_cell.angle_gamma   90.00
#
_symmetry.space_group_name_H-M   'P 1'
#
loop_
_entity.id
_entity.type
_entity.pdbx_description
1 polymer ?
#
loop_
_entity_poly.entity_id
_entity_poly.type
_entity_poly.pdbx_seq_one_letter_code
_entity_poly.pdbx_strand_id
1 'polypeptide(L)'
;MLRLLLSGAVVLAGGWLTGFAGGNHGLHGGVAHAGEVITVKRIIPADDFRIRRNYRHMSNLHQSGLAVLLEGTSAQIARLAGWLDEISSTSIGRETLEAIYRSGNTVTIRHSEWALVASGRTLAPVSAKLIDGRGDDATILFDARIPDSGSHIVYDSARNPIGFSAVQNLFHELSHARHMSNGTWRYFDSEGQAIEEENRFRQQYARTQGHSGDGIPLRVGKRGEQIWEPCSEDLYGFNFSRRYALSFEERK
;
A
#
# COMPACT_ATOMS: atom_id res chain seq x y z
N MET A 1 0.57 -26.65 -13.32
CA MET A 1 -0.28 -26.50 -12.12
C MET A 1 0.29 -27.40 -11.02
N LEU A 2 1.07 -26.85 -10.08
CA LEU A 2 1.70 -27.62 -9.00
C LEU A 2 1.04 -27.18 -7.68
N ARG A 3 0.32 -28.09 -7.01
CA ARG A 3 -0.30 -27.86 -5.69
C ARG A 3 0.67 -28.36 -4.62
N LEU A 4 1.13 -27.49 -3.72
CA LEU A 4 1.79 -27.91 -2.49
C LEU A 4 0.73 -28.25 -1.43
N LEU A 5 0.83 -29.44 -0.84
CA LEU A 5 0.06 -29.87 0.33
C LEU A 5 0.97 -29.78 1.56
N LEU A 6 0.55 -29.02 2.56
CA LEU A 6 1.14 -29.05 3.91
C LEU A 6 0.06 -29.53 4.87
N SER A 7 0.25 -30.73 5.42
CA SER A 7 -0.58 -31.33 6.46
C SER A 7 0.02 -31.00 7.82
N GLY A 8 -0.69 -30.24 8.65
CA GLY A 8 -0.42 -30.10 10.07
C GLY A 8 -1.52 -30.78 10.87
N ALA A 9 -1.19 -31.78 11.68
CA ALA A 9 -2.10 -32.37 12.65
C ALA A 9 -2.06 -31.55 13.95
N VAL A 10 -3.22 -31.14 14.47
CA VAL A 10 -3.32 -30.56 15.81
C VAL A 10 -3.89 -31.64 16.73
N VAL A 11 -3.09 -32.08 17.71
CA VAL A 11 -3.55 -32.95 18.81
C VAL A 11 -3.93 -32.04 19.98
N LEU A 12 -5.22 -32.01 20.32
CA LEU A 12 -5.69 -31.38 21.55
C LEU A 12 -5.57 -32.40 22.69
N ALA A 13 -4.51 -32.30 23.48
CA ALA A 13 -4.39 -33.04 24.74
C ALA A 13 -5.08 -32.23 25.84
N GLY A 14 -6.26 -32.69 26.27
CA GLY A 14 -6.95 -32.18 27.46
C GLY A 14 -6.46 -32.88 28.73
N GLY A 15 -5.90 -32.11 29.65
CA GLY A 15 -5.76 -32.42 31.07
C GLY A 15 -5.91 -31.10 31.83
N TRP A 16 -6.40 -30.99 33.06
CA TRP A 16 -6.53 -31.90 34.21
C TRP A 16 -7.60 -31.32 35.18
N LEU A 17 -7.85 -32.06 36.27
CA LEU A 17 -8.32 -31.66 37.63
C LEU A 17 -9.78 -32.04 37.97
N THR A 18 -10.01 -33.18 38.64
CA THR A 18 -10.02 -33.48 40.11
C THR A 18 -11.40 -33.37 40.75
N GLY A 19 -11.81 -34.41 41.50
CA GLY A 19 -12.63 -34.21 42.71
C GLY A 19 -13.76 -35.22 42.99
N PHE A 20 -13.44 -36.20 43.85
CA PHE A 20 -14.26 -36.80 44.91
C PHE A 20 -15.50 -37.71 44.64
N ALA A 21 -15.37 -38.89 45.26
CA ALA A 21 -16.32 -39.64 46.11
C ALA A 21 -17.45 -40.48 45.48
N GLY A 22 -17.39 -41.79 45.77
CA GLY A 22 -18.57 -42.56 46.20
C GLY A 22 -19.02 -43.72 45.30
N GLY A 23 -18.73 -44.95 45.75
CA GLY A 23 -19.74 -46.01 45.84
C GLY A 23 -20.22 -46.76 44.58
N ASN A 24 -19.91 -48.06 44.58
CA ASN A 24 -20.75 -49.20 44.21
C ASN A 24 -21.18 -49.47 42.74
N HIS A 25 -20.86 -50.72 42.35
CA HIS A 25 -21.56 -51.66 41.46
C HIS A 25 -22.21 -51.18 40.16
N GLY A 26 -21.80 -51.80 39.05
CA GLY A 26 -22.67 -51.90 37.87
C GLY A 26 -21.91 -52.23 36.58
N LEU A 27 -22.08 -53.47 36.12
CA LEU A 27 -21.78 -53.89 34.75
C LEU A 27 -22.51 -52.97 33.75
N HIS A 28 -21.82 -52.51 32.71
CA HIS A 28 -22.34 -52.48 31.33
C HIS A 28 -21.22 -52.11 30.35
N GLY A 29 -21.05 -52.94 29.32
CA GLY A 29 -20.14 -52.70 28.21
C GLY A 29 -20.55 -51.44 27.44
N GLY A 30 -19.67 -50.43 27.48
CA GLY A 30 -19.75 -49.25 26.62
C GLY A 30 -18.98 -49.50 25.34
N VAL A 31 -19.68 -49.49 24.21
CA VAL A 31 -19.12 -49.54 22.86
C VAL A 31 -18.21 -48.32 22.67
N ALA A 32 -16.94 -48.56 22.35
CA ALA A 32 -16.01 -47.51 21.98
C ALA A 32 -16.44 -46.93 20.61
N HIS A 33 -17.12 -45.79 20.61
CA HIS A 33 -17.33 -45.01 19.40
C HIS A 33 -15.98 -44.45 18.95
N ALA A 34 -15.47 -44.99 17.84
CA ALA A 34 -14.34 -44.42 17.12
C ALA A 34 -14.67 -42.96 16.79
N GLY A 35 -13.96 -42.02 17.42
CA GLY A 35 -14.06 -40.61 17.12
C GLY A 35 -13.73 -40.39 15.66
N GLU A 36 -14.72 -39.95 14.89
CA GLU A 36 -14.54 -39.54 13.50
C GLU A 36 -13.59 -38.33 13.47
N VAL A 37 -12.39 -38.52 12.91
CA VAL A 37 -11.43 -37.44 12.70
C VAL A 37 -11.97 -36.58 11.55
N ILE A 38 -12.78 -35.58 11.89
CA ILE A 38 -13.22 -34.56 10.94
C ILE A 38 -11.98 -33.76 10.53
N THR A 39 -11.42 -34.12 9.39
CA THR A 39 -10.35 -33.34 8.77
C THR A 39 -10.99 -32.09 8.18
N VAL A 40 -11.06 -31.02 8.97
CA VAL A 40 -11.48 -29.70 8.50
C VAL A 40 -10.38 -29.18 7.57
N LYS A 41 -10.47 -29.49 6.28
CA LYS A 41 -9.70 -28.80 5.24
C LYS A 41 -10.18 -27.35 5.21
N ARG A 42 -9.55 -26.50 6.01
CA ARG A 42 -9.68 -25.05 5.86
C ARG A 42 -9.06 -24.70 4.52
N ILE A 43 -9.89 -24.57 3.50
CA ILE A 43 -9.51 -23.95 2.24
C ILE A 43 -9.27 -22.48 2.59
N ILE A 44 -8.01 -22.11 2.85
CA ILE A 44 -7.63 -20.71 2.90
C ILE A 44 -7.76 -20.21 1.45
N PRO A 45 -8.63 -19.24 1.16
CA PRO A 45 -8.73 -18.67 -0.18
C PRO A 45 -7.34 -18.20 -0.62
N ALA A 46 -6.95 -18.52 -1.86
CA ALA A 46 -5.64 -18.17 -2.41
C ALA A 46 -5.34 -16.65 -2.41
N ASP A 47 -6.36 -15.83 -2.18
CA ASP A 47 -6.30 -14.37 -2.21
C ASP A 47 -5.87 -13.72 -0.89
N ASP A 48 -5.65 -14.48 0.19
CA ASP A 48 -5.32 -13.90 1.51
C ASP A 48 -3.84 -14.05 1.92
N PHE A 49 -3.01 -14.60 1.04
CA PHE A 49 -1.56 -14.67 1.29
C PHE A 49 -0.89 -13.34 0.92
N ARG A 50 -0.70 -12.50 1.92
CA ARG A 50 0.18 -11.32 1.81
C ARG A 50 1.63 -11.78 1.73
N ILE A 51 2.29 -11.39 0.66
CA ILE A 51 3.72 -11.63 0.43
C ILE A 51 4.48 -10.30 0.47
N ARG A 52 5.77 -10.37 0.75
CA ARG A 52 6.69 -9.24 0.70
C ARG A 52 7.73 -9.49 -0.39
N ARG A 53 7.92 -8.52 -1.29
CA ARG A 53 8.85 -8.64 -2.41
C ARG A 53 9.62 -7.35 -2.62
N ASN A 54 10.94 -7.49 -2.75
CA ASN A 54 11.83 -6.45 -3.23
C ASN A 54 11.44 -6.02 -4.66
N TYR A 55 11.17 -4.73 -4.85
CA TYR A 55 10.97 -4.17 -6.18
C TYR A 55 12.29 -4.20 -6.96
N ARG A 56 12.30 -4.82 -8.14
CA ARG A 56 13.47 -4.89 -9.02
C ARG A 56 13.10 -4.26 -10.35
N HIS A 57 13.63 -3.07 -10.62
CA HIS A 57 13.45 -2.42 -11.91
C HIS A 57 14.18 -3.22 -13.03
N MET A 58 13.62 -3.22 -14.24
CA MET A 58 14.14 -4.01 -15.37
C MET A 58 15.38 -3.40 -16.05
N SER A 59 15.71 -2.13 -15.81
CA SER A 59 16.95 -1.55 -16.34
C SER A 59 18.15 -1.90 -15.44
N ASN A 60 19.33 -2.04 -16.04
CA ASN A 60 20.62 -2.38 -15.41
C ASN A 60 21.15 -1.35 -14.37
N LEU A 61 20.27 -0.56 -13.75
CA LEU A 61 20.57 0.23 -12.56
C LEU A 61 20.80 -0.74 -11.38
N HIS A 62 22.03 -1.24 -11.31
CA HIS A 62 22.74 -1.77 -10.16
C HIS A 62 21.85 -2.34 -9.05
N GLN A 63 21.55 -3.64 -9.09
CA GLN A 63 21.04 -4.41 -7.93
C GLN A 63 20.03 -3.64 -7.03
N SER A 64 19.14 -2.84 -7.62
CA SER A 64 18.34 -1.81 -6.95
C SER A 64 17.19 -2.36 -6.08
N GLY A 65 17.29 -3.64 -5.74
CA GLY A 65 16.21 -4.44 -5.19
C GLY A 65 15.86 -4.19 -3.73
N LEU A 66 16.80 -3.69 -2.92
CA LEU A 66 16.70 -3.82 -1.45
C LEU A 66 16.05 -2.63 -0.74
N ALA A 67 15.98 -1.46 -1.38
CA ALA A 67 15.50 -0.25 -0.71
C ALA A 67 13.97 -0.05 -0.81
N VAL A 68 13.31 -0.69 -1.78
CA VAL A 68 11.84 -0.61 -1.94
C VAL A 68 11.21 -1.99 -1.79
N LEU A 69 10.41 -2.14 -0.74
CA LEU A 69 9.68 -3.38 -0.42
C LEU A 69 8.20 -3.23 -0.77
N LEU A 70 7.67 -4.18 -1.53
CA LEU A 70 6.25 -4.25 -1.89
C LEU A 70 5.54 -5.28 -1.02
N GLU A 71 4.41 -4.90 -0.43
CA GLU A 71 3.59 -5.78 0.41
C GLU A 71 2.14 -5.85 -0.09
N GLY A 72 1.66 -7.07 -0.37
CA GLY A 72 0.30 -7.32 -0.84
C GLY A 72 0.15 -8.73 -1.39
N THR A 73 -0.95 -9.00 -2.09
CA THR A 73 -1.09 -10.21 -2.91
C THR A 73 -0.20 -10.11 -4.15
N SER A 74 0.05 -11.24 -4.83
CA SER A 74 0.87 -11.26 -6.06
C SER A 74 0.35 -10.30 -7.14
N ALA A 75 -0.98 -10.18 -7.30
CA ALA A 75 -1.59 -9.27 -8.26
C ALA A 75 -1.38 -7.80 -7.86
N GLN A 76 -1.52 -7.47 -6.57
CA GLN A 76 -1.29 -6.13 -6.05
C GLN A 76 0.18 -5.72 -6.20
N ILE A 77 1.11 -6.62 -5.88
CA ILE A 77 2.55 -6.38 -6.06
C ILE A 77 2.89 -6.16 -7.53
N ALA A 78 2.35 -6.98 -8.44
CA ALA A 78 2.58 -6.81 -9.87
C ALA A 78 2.13 -5.43 -10.36
N ARG A 79 1.00 -4.95 -9.83
CA ARG A 79 0.46 -3.64 -10.19
C ARG A 79 1.29 -2.48 -9.61
N LEU A 80 1.66 -2.54 -8.34
CA LEU A 80 2.56 -1.56 -7.72
C LEU A 80 3.90 -1.50 -8.46
N ALA A 81 4.45 -2.66 -8.83
CA ALA A 81 5.68 -2.74 -9.61
C ALA A 81 5.53 -2.10 -11.00
N GLY A 82 4.41 -2.34 -11.69
CA GLY A 82 4.12 -1.70 -12.98
C GLY A 82 4.09 -0.18 -12.89
N TRP A 83 3.41 0.38 -11.88
CA TRP A 83 3.42 1.83 -11.68
C TRP A 83 4.81 2.38 -11.32
N LEU A 84 5.64 1.63 -10.59
CA LEU A 84 7.03 2.03 -10.33
C LEU A 84 7.87 2.03 -11.61
N ASP A 85 7.64 1.07 -12.52
CA ASP A 85 8.29 1.03 -13.84
C ASP A 85 7.83 2.20 -14.73
N GLU A 86 6.56 2.62 -14.63
CA GLU A 86 6.08 3.84 -15.29
C GLU A 86 6.73 5.09 -14.71
N ILE A 87 6.88 5.18 -13.39
CA ILE A 87 7.54 6.30 -12.72
C ILE A 87 9.01 6.43 -13.17
N SER A 88 9.74 5.31 -13.19
CA SER A 88 11.15 5.25 -13.57
C SER A 88 11.41 5.56 -15.07
N SER A 89 10.36 5.64 -15.90
CA SER A 89 10.49 6.10 -17.28
C SER A 89 10.89 7.59 -17.36
N THR A 90 10.57 8.38 -16.33
CA THR A 90 10.92 9.80 -16.22
C THR A 90 12.28 10.01 -15.53
N SER A 91 12.98 11.11 -15.82
CA SER A 91 14.24 11.44 -15.11
C SER A 91 14.03 11.66 -13.62
N ILE A 92 13.00 12.42 -13.23
CA ILE A 92 12.74 12.68 -11.81
C ILE A 92 12.31 11.42 -11.07
N GLY A 93 11.54 10.53 -11.70
CA GLY A 93 11.21 9.23 -11.14
C GLY A 93 12.43 8.38 -10.84
N ARG A 94 13.40 8.33 -11.76
CA ARG A 94 14.69 7.65 -11.52
C ARG A 94 15.48 8.29 -10.39
N GLU A 95 15.60 9.62 -10.40
CA GLU A 95 16.30 10.37 -9.36
C GLU A 95 15.69 10.12 -7.97
N THR A 96 14.35 10.07 -7.86
CA THR A 96 13.63 9.77 -6.62
C THR A 96 13.94 8.36 -6.12
N LEU A 97 13.83 7.34 -6.99
CA LEU A 97 14.12 5.95 -6.61
C LEU A 97 15.60 5.74 -6.27
N GLU A 98 16.50 6.39 -6.99
CA GLU A 98 17.94 6.36 -6.71
C GLU A 98 18.29 7.06 -5.39
N ALA A 99 17.63 8.18 -5.08
CA ALA A 99 17.82 8.87 -3.81
C ALA A 99 17.35 8.00 -2.63
N ILE A 100 16.20 7.33 -2.75
CA ILE A 100 15.74 6.35 -1.76
C ILE A 100 16.79 5.24 -1.57
N TYR A 101 17.33 4.69 -2.67
CA TYR A 101 18.37 3.67 -2.59
C TYR A 101 19.64 4.15 -1.88
N ARG A 102 20.14 5.34 -2.25
CA ARG A 102 21.36 5.92 -1.68
C ARG A 102 21.22 6.31 -0.21
N SER A 103 19.99 6.49 0.27
CA SER A 103 19.73 6.80 1.68
C SER A 103 20.19 5.69 2.63
N GLY A 104 20.23 4.43 2.17
CA GLY A 104 20.46 3.26 3.01
C GLY A 104 19.26 2.85 3.87
N ASN A 105 18.17 3.61 3.85
CA ASN A 105 16.90 3.31 4.52
C ASN A 105 15.96 2.54 3.59
N THR A 106 14.94 1.92 4.18
CA THR A 106 13.94 1.12 3.49
C THR A 106 12.63 1.89 3.33
N VAL A 107 12.08 1.89 2.12
CA VAL A 107 10.72 2.35 1.82
C VAL A 107 9.83 1.12 1.56
N THR A 108 8.80 0.92 2.38
CA THR A 108 7.81 -0.14 2.17
C THR A 108 6.54 0.42 1.54
N ILE A 109 6.13 -0.09 0.38
CA ILE A 109 4.84 0.22 -0.25
C ILE A 109 3.88 -0.93 0.06
N ARG A 110 2.89 -0.65 0.90
CA ARG A 110 1.96 -1.65 1.42
C ARG A 110 0.56 -1.40 0.91
N HIS A 111 -0.02 -2.42 0.29
CA HIS A 111 -1.43 -2.39 -0.06
C HIS A 111 -2.31 -2.15 1.17
N SER A 112 -3.15 -1.12 1.11
CA SER A 112 -4.11 -0.77 2.17
C SER A 112 -5.40 -0.23 1.57
N GLU A 113 -6.53 -0.89 1.83
CA GLU A 113 -7.85 -0.44 1.38
C GLU A 113 -8.21 0.95 1.95
N TRP A 114 -7.70 1.27 3.14
CA TRP A 114 -7.91 2.59 3.77
C TRP A 114 -7.30 3.73 2.96
N ALA A 115 -6.28 3.45 2.14
CA ALA A 115 -5.61 4.48 1.34
C ALA A 115 -6.46 4.99 0.17
N LEU A 116 -7.56 4.31 -0.19
CA LEU A 116 -8.50 4.77 -1.21
C LEU A 116 -9.15 6.11 -0.83
N VAL A 117 -9.48 6.29 0.45
CA VAL A 117 -10.11 7.51 0.99
C VAL A 117 -9.07 8.53 1.46
N ALA A 118 -7.77 8.23 1.38
CA ALA A 118 -6.72 9.17 1.75
C ALA A 118 -5.90 9.66 0.54
N SER A 119 -6.15 9.08 -0.64
CA SER A 119 -5.24 9.23 -1.79
C SER A 119 -3.81 8.82 -1.44
N GLY A 120 -3.63 7.70 -0.71
CA GLY A 120 -2.31 7.33 -0.21
C GLY A 120 -1.98 7.92 1.17
N ARG A 121 -0.94 7.41 1.83
CA ARG A 121 -0.38 8.00 3.04
C ARG A 121 1.05 7.52 3.29
N THR A 122 1.97 8.44 3.50
CA THR A 122 3.35 8.12 3.88
C THR A 122 3.58 8.32 5.38
N LEU A 123 4.29 7.39 5.99
CA LEU A 123 4.58 7.33 7.43
C LEU A 123 6.08 7.07 7.65
N ALA A 124 6.65 7.66 8.69
CA ALA A 124 7.98 7.34 9.20
C ALA A 124 8.02 7.53 10.73
N PRO A 125 8.96 6.91 11.46
CA PRO A 125 9.17 7.18 12.87
C PRO A 125 9.46 8.67 13.12
N VAL A 126 8.72 9.29 14.04
CA VAL A 126 8.96 10.71 14.37
C VAL A 126 10.32 10.83 15.07
N SER A 127 11.30 11.36 14.35
CA SER A 127 12.66 11.52 14.85
C SER A 127 13.37 12.72 14.19
N ALA A 128 14.44 13.20 14.83
CA ALA A 128 15.29 14.25 14.26
C ALA A 128 15.97 13.83 12.95
N LYS A 129 16.09 12.51 12.70
CA LYS A 129 16.71 11.99 11.48
C LYS A 129 15.97 12.41 10.23
N LEU A 130 14.65 12.65 10.33
CA LEU A 130 13.83 13.06 9.20
C LEU A 130 14.22 14.45 8.65
N ILE A 131 15.00 15.25 9.39
CA ILE A 131 15.34 16.63 9.02
C ILE A 131 16.85 16.95 9.07
N ASP A 132 17.70 16.00 9.46
CA ASP A 132 19.14 16.23 9.67
C ASP A 132 20.06 15.53 8.65
N GLY A 133 19.48 15.07 7.53
CA GLY A 133 20.21 14.40 6.45
C GLY A 133 20.47 12.90 6.65
N ARG A 134 20.09 12.30 7.79
CA ARG A 134 20.25 10.86 8.02
C ARG A 134 19.07 10.03 7.51
N GLY A 135 17.86 10.56 7.66
CA GLY A 135 16.61 9.89 7.31
C GLY A 135 16.28 8.67 8.15
N ASP A 136 15.12 8.07 7.88
CA ASP A 136 14.65 6.86 8.54
C ASP A 136 13.81 6.01 7.57
N ASP A 137 13.47 4.78 7.96
CA ASP A 137 12.57 3.93 7.19
C ASP A 137 11.20 4.60 7.02
N ALA A 138 10.62 4.46 5.83
CA ALA A 138 9.30 5.00 5.52
C ALA A 138 8.35 3.91 5.02
N THR A 139 7.06 4.10 5.25
CA THR A 139 5.99 3.22 4.77
C THR A 139 4.95 4.05 4.03
N ILE A 140 4.71 3.69 2.77
CA ILE A 140 3.61 4.18 1.95
C ILE A 140 2.45 3.20 2.07
N LEU A 141 1.29 3.69 2.51
CA LEU A 141 0.03 2.98 2.42
C LEU A 141 -0.63 3.38 1.11
N PHE A 142 -0.87 2.41 0.23
CA PHE A 142 -1.42 2.69 -1.09
C PHE A 142 -2.49 1.66 -1.47
N ASP A 143 -3.59 2.08 -2.08
CA ASP A 143 -4.59 1.12 -2.55
C ASP A 143 -4.26 0.72 -4.00
N ALA A 144 -3.59 -0.43 -4.14
CA ALA A 144 -3.33 -1.09 -5.41
C ALA A 144 -4.60 -1.47 -6.22
N ARG A 145 -5.81 -1.05 -5.85
CA ARG A 145 -7.04 -1.19 -6.62
C ARG A 145 -7.48 0.13 -7.30
N ILE A 146 -6.90 1.27 -6.94
CA ILE A 146 -7.15 2.57 -7.60
C ILE A 146 -6.98 2.44 -9.11
N PRO A 147 -7.96 2.74 -9.97
CA PRO A 147 -7.85 2.61 -11.43
C PRO A 147 -6.73 3.49 -12.01
N ASP A 148 -6.14 3.06 -13.13
CA ASP A 148 -4.98 3.74 -13.72
C ASP A 148 -5.33 5.14 -14.24
N SER A 149 -6.57 5.34 -14.69
CA SER A 149 -7.11 6.65 -15.08
C SER A 149 -7.26 7.64 -13.91
N GLY A 150 -7.09 7.18 -12.67
CA GLY A 150 -7.24 7.96 -11.45
C GLY A 150 -8.57 7.73 -10.74
N SER A 151 -8.56 7.87 -9.41
CA SER A 151 -9.75 7.86 -8.54
C SER A 151 -9.99 9.19 -7.82
N HIS A 152 -9.11 10.16 -8.02
CA HIS A 152 -9.05 11.39 -7.24
C HIS A 152 -8.95 12.61 -8.14
N ILE A 153 -9.52 13.71 -7.68
CA ILE A 153 -9.44 15.02 -8.32
C ILE A 153 -8.58 15.92 -7.43
N VAL A 154 -7.58 16.57 -8.03
CA VAL A 154 -6.81 17.66 -7.42
C VAL A 154 -7.08 18.96 -8.17
N TYR A 155 -6.54 20.09 -7.72
CA TYR A 155 -6.88 21.39 -8.30
C TYR A 155 -5.66 22.19 -8.77
N ASP A 156 -5.85 22.98 -9.82
CA ASP A 156 -4.88 23.98 -10.25
C ASP A 156 -5.01 25.30 -9.43
N SER A 157 -4.14 26.27 -9.72
CA SER A 157 -4.18 27.59 -9.07
C SER A 157 -5.48 28.37 -9.27
N ALA A 158 -6.22 28.10 -10.34
CA ALA A 158 -7.52 28.69 -10.64
C ALA A 158 -8.69 27.86 -10.08
N ARG A 159 -8.40 26.78 -9.33
CA ARG A 159 -9.36 25.80 -8.81
C ARG A 159 -10.10 25.00 -9.88
N ASN A 160 -9.52 24.85 -11.06
CA ASN A 160 -10.02 23.87 -12.03
C ASN A 160 -9.62 22.46 -11.58
N PRO A 161 -10.51 21.46 -11.74
CA PRO A 161 -10.20 20.08 -11.42
C PRO A 161 -9.17 19.52 -12.40
N ILE A 162 -8.21 18.76 -11.86
CA ILE A 162 -7.19 18.01 -12.58
C ILE A 162 -7.34 16.55 -12.18
N GLY A 163 -7.39 15.65 -13.17
CA GLY A 163 -7.33 14.21 -12.92
C GLY A 163 -6.03 13.81 -12.22
N PHE A 164 -6.14 12.93 -11.23
CA PHE A 164 -5.00 12.42 -10.48
C PHE A 164 -4.91 10.90 -10.62
N SER A 165 -4.00 10.47 -11.51
CA SER A 165 -3.81 9.05 -11.82
C SER A 165 -3.16 8.29 -10.66
N ALA A 166 -3.30 6.96 -10.66
CA ALA A 166 -2.62 6.10 -9.68
C ALA A 166 -1.10 6.31 -9.67
N VAL A 167 -0.51 6.49 -10.85
CA VAL A 167 0.94 6.72 -11.05
C VAL A 167 1.36 8.07 -10.45
N GLN A 168 0.60 9.14 -10.72
CA GLN A 168 0.88 10.47 -10.16
C GLN A 168 0.73 10.48 -8.64
N ASN A 169 -0.29 9.78 -8.12
CA ASN A 169 -0.52 9.63 -6.69
C ASN A 169 0.60 8.83 -6.02
N LEU A 170 0.99 7.68 -6.59
CA LEU A 170 2.11 6.91 -6.07
C LEU A 170 3.41 7.72 -6.08
N PHE A 171 3.65 8.51 -7.13
CA PHE A 171 4.81 9.39 -7.18
C PHE A 171 4.78 10.48 -6.08
N HIS A 172 3.60 11.05 -5.80
CA HIS A 172 3.43 12.01 -4.70
C HIS A 172 3.86 11.39 -3.37
N GLU A 173 3.36 10.19 -3.04
CA GLU A 173 3.75 9.48 -1.83
C GLU A 173 5.23 9.07 -1.82
N LEU A 174 5.80 8.71 -2.97
CA LEU A 174 7.24 8.47 -3.09
C LEU A 174 8.07 9.72 -2.83
N SER A 175 7.57 10.90 -3.18
CA SER A 175 8.25 12.17 -2.91
C SER A 175 8.33 12.41 -1.39
N HIS A 176 7.23 12.18 -0.67
CA HIS A 176 7.25 12.17 0.81
C HIS A 176 8.27 11.15 1.35
N ALA A 177 8.20 9.91 0.88
CA ALA A 177 9.07 8.83 1.35
C ALA A 177 10.55 9.11 1.05
N ARG A 178 10.87 9.70 -0.11
CA ARG A 178 12.21 10.16 -0.48
C ARG A 178 12.73 11.18 0.53
N HIS A 179 11.91 12.17 0.91
CA HIS A 179 12.35 13.19 1.85
C HIS A 179 12.54 12.66 3.26
N MET A 180 11.62 11.81 3.72
CA MET A 180 11.73 11.14 5.03
C MET A 180 12.94 10.21 5.10
N SER A 181 13.17 9.41 4.06
CA SER A 181 14.32 8.48 3.99
C SER A 181 15.66 9.16 3.80
N ASN A 182 15.72 10.37 3.24
CA ASN A 182 16.97 11.13 3.10
C ASN A 182 17.18 12.18 4.20
N GLY A 183 16.27 12.31 5.16
CA GLY A 183 16.39 13.31 6.22
C GLY A 183 16.27 14.75 5.72
N THR A 184 15.51 14.98 4.65
CA THR A 184 15.31 16.30 4.02
C THR A 184 13.85 16.77 4.11
N TRP A 185 13.08 16.17 5.01
CA TRP A 185 11.66 16.41 5.17
C TRP A 185 11.38 17.80 5.75
N ARG A 186 10.54 18.59 5.05
CA ARG A 186 10.09 19.88 5.54
C ARG A 186 8.81 19.70 6.35
N TYR A 187 8.90 19.43 7.65
CA TYR A 187 7.73 19.14 8.51
C TYR A 187 6.53 20.09 8.29
N PHE A 188 6.77 21.41 8.28
CA PHE A 188 5.73 22.43 8.14
C PHE A 188 5.27 22.69 6.70
N ASP A 189 5.91 22.06 5.71
CA ASP A 189 5.65 22.25 4.28
C ASP A 189 5.84 20.94 3.49
N SER A 190 5.46 19.80 4.10
CA SER A 190 5.70 18.48 3.52
C SER A 190 4.93 18.29 2.22
N GLU A 191 3.67 18.75 2.22
CA GLU A 191 2.80 18.72 1.05
C GLU A 191 3.30 19.62 -0.07
N GLY A 192 3.74 20.84 0.27
CA GLY A 192 4.32 21.76 -0.72
C GLY A 192 5.55 21.14 -1.39
N GLN A 193 6.44 20.56 -0.59
CA GLN A 193 7.63 19.86 -1.05
C GLN A 193 7.29 18.68 -1.99
N ALA A 194 6.31 17.83 -1.63
CA ALA A 194 5.87 16.73 -2.49
C ALA A 194 5.18 17.21 -3.78
N ILE A 195 4.38 18.27 -3.72
CA ILE A 195 3.71 18.86 -4.89
C ILE A 195 4.70 19.48 -5.87
N GLU A 196 5.78 20.11 -5.39
CA GLU A 196 6.87 20.61 -6.23
C GLU A 196 7.49 19.48 -7.09
N GLU A 197 7.75 18.33 -6.47
CA GLU A 197 8.26 17.14 -7.17
C GLU A 197 7.20 16.54 -8.09
N GLU A 198 5.95 16.40 -7.62
CA GLU A 198 4.82 15.87 -8.39
C GLU A 198 4.60 16.68 -9.67
N ASN A 199 4.66 18.01 -9.60
CA ASN A 199 4.47 18.88 -10.76
C ASN A 199 5.59 18.71 -11.79
N ARG A 200 6.84 18.56 -11.35
CA ARG A 200 7.97 18.22 -12.24
C ARG A 200 7.76 16.85 -12.88
N PHE A 201 7.28 15.87 -12.11
CA PHE A 201 6.94 14.55 -12.61
C PHE A 201 5.82 14.60 -13.65
N ARG A 202 4.72 15.30 -13.39
CA ARG A 202 3.58 15.47 -14.33
C ARG A 202 4.05 15.98 -15.70
N GLN A 203 4.90 17.00 -15.70
CA GLN A 203 5.45 17.57 -16.94
C GLN A 203 6.31 16.56 -17.70
N GLN A 204 7.19 15.84 -17.01
CA GLN A 204 8.04 14.82 -17.64
C GLN A 204 7.23 13.62 -18.12
N TYR A 205 6.28 13.16 -17.32
CA TYR A 205 5.41 12.04 -17.63
C TYR A 205 4.50 12.31 -18.82
N ALA A 206 3.94 13.52 -18.93
CA ALA A 206 3.18 13.91 -20.11
C ALA A 206 4.02 13.82 -21.40
N ARG A 207 5.30 14.21 -21.34
CA ARG A 207 6.23 14.10 -22.48
C ARG A 207 6.50 12.65 -22.86
N THR A 208 6.64 11.74 -21.90
CA THR A 208 6.80 10.30 -22.20
C THR A 208 5.55 9.69 -22.83
N GLN A 209 4.38 10.27 -22.59
CA GLN A 209 3.10 9.89 -23.23
C GLN A 209 2.87 10.59 -24.58
N GLY A 210 3.86 11.33 -25.11
CA GLY A 210 3.77 11.99 -26.41
C GLY A 210 3.03 13.33 -26.41
N HIS A 211 2.70 13.87 -25.23
CA HIS A 211 2.17 15.23 -25.12
C HIS A 211 3.32 16.26 -25.10
N SER A 212 3.14 17.40 -25.75
CA SER A 212 3.96 18.58 -25.47
C SER A 212 3.76 18.90 -24.00
N GLY A 213 4.77 18.77 -23.15
CA GLY A 213 4.62 19.00 -21.70
C GLY A 213 4.17 20.43 -21.33
N ASP A 214 4.01 21.32 -22.30
CA ASP A 214 3.46 22.66 -22.19
C ASP A 214 1.92 22.59 -22.09
N GLY A 215 1.36 23.28 -21.09
CA GLY A 215 -0.09 23.32 -20.86
C GLY A 215 -0.63 22.16 -19.99
N ILE A 216 0.24 21.33 -19.41
CA ILE A 216 -0.18 20.35 -18.40
C ILE A 216 -0.59 21.09 -17.12
N PRO A 217 -1.83 20.93 -16.64
CA PRO A 217 -2.27 21.56 -15.41
C PRO A 217 -1.39 21.14 -14.24
N LEU A 218 -0.91 22.12 -13.48
CA LEU A 218 -0.09 21.89 -12.29
C LEU A 218 -0.95 21.98 -11.06
N ARG A 219 -0.75 21.04 -10.14
CA ARG A 219 -1.45 21.03 -8.85
C ARG A 219 -0.97 22.20 -8.01
N VAL A 220 -1.91 22.90 -7.37
CA VAL A 220 -1.60 23.87 -6.32
C VAL A 220 -1.76 23.23 -4.95
N GLY A 221 -0.80 23.47 -4.06
CA GLY A 221 -0.93 23.18 -2.63
C GLY A 221 -1.32 24.44 -1.86
N LYS A 222 -2.16 24.31 -0.83
CA LYS A 222 -2.17 25.28 0.28
C LYS A 222 -1.14 24.83 1.31
N ARG A 223 -0.45 25.78 1.97
CA ARG A 223 0.46 25.45 3.09
C ARG A 223 -0.25 24.54 4.09
N GLY A 224 0.24 23.31 4.22
CA GLY A 224 -0.25 22.33 5.20
C GLY A 224 -1.58 21.66 4.88
N GLU A 225 -2.18 21.83 3.69
CA GLU A 225 -3.47 21.21 3.33
C GLU A 225 -3.44 20.53 1.96
N GLN A 226 -3.76 19.23 1.95
CA GLN A 226 -4.07 18.47 0.75
C GLN A 226 -5.48 18.86 0.27
N ILE A 227 -5.60 19.44 -0.93
CA ILE A 227 -6.92 19.69 -1.55
C ILE A 227 -7.17 18.59 -2.58
N TRP A 228 -8.06 17.65 -2.25
CA TRP A 228 -8.55 16.64 -3.19
C TRP A 228 -9.97 16.22 -2.83
N GLU A 229 -10.69 15.70 -3.83
CA GLU A 229 -12.00 15.09 -3.65
C GLU A 229 -11.99 13.67 -4.24
N PRO A 230 -12.63 12.68 -3.60
CA PRO A 230 -12.87 11.40 -4.25
C PRO A 230 -13.69 11.66 -5.51
N CYS A 231 -13.28 11.08 -6.64
CA CYS A 231 -14.02 11.28 -7.87
C CYS A 231 -15.46 10.75 -7.68
N SER A 232 -16.47 11.58 -7.97
CA SER A 232 -17.86 11.15 -7.91
C SER A 232 -18.14 10.06 -8.95
N GLU A 233 -19.11 9.19 -8.65
CA GLU A 233 -19.49 8.02 -9.46
C GLU A 233 -19.82 8.38 -10.92
N ASP A 234 -20.33 9.59 -11.12
CA ASP A 234 -20.90 10.05 -12.38
C ASP A 234 -19.85 10.38 -13.45
N LEU A 235 -18.58 10.59 -13.08
CA LEU A 235 -17.53 11.02 -14.02
C LEU A 235 -16.82 9.85 -14.72
N TYR A 236 -16.81 8.65 -14.13
CA TYR A 236 -16.09 7.49 -14.69
C TYR A 236 -16.81 6.13 -14.51
N GLY A 237 -18.09 6.11 -14.12
CA GLY A 237 -18.90 4.88 -14.09
C GLY A 237 -18.49 3.87 -13.01
N PHE A 238 -17.89 4.34 -11.92
CA PHE A 238 -17.40 3.49 -10.83
C PHE A 238 -18.42 3.43 -9.68
N ASN A 239 -18.67 2.23 -9.15
CA ASN A 239 -19.57 1.98 -8.03
C ASN A 239 -18.83 2.25 -6.70
N PHE A 240 -18.68 3.52 -6.34
CA PHE A 240 -18.01 4.02 -5.13
C PHE A 240 -18.92 3.97 -3.88
N SER A 241 -20.25 4.02 -4.04
CA SER A 241 -21.15 4.55 -3.00
C SER A 241 -21.69 3.55 -1.99
N ARG A 242 -21.83 2.24 -2.29
CA ARG A 242 -22.64 1.39 -1.39
C ARG A 242 -21.92 0.65 -0.26
N ARG A 243 -20.60 0.45 -0.33
CA ARG A 243 -19.85 -0.27 0.72
C ARG A 243 -19.16 0.64 1.75
N TYR A 244 -18.89 1.90 1.41
CA TYR A 244 -18.00 2.75 2.22
C TYR A 244 -18.67 4.00 2.79
N ALA A 245 -19.84 4.41 2.30
CA ALA A 245 -20.64 5.47 2.93
C ALA A 245 -21.20 5.05 4.30
N LEU A 246 -21.52 3.76 4.48
CA LEU A 246 -22.05 3.23 5.73
C LEU A 246 -21.00 3.19 6.86
N SER A 247 -19.70 3.03 6.53
CA SER A 247 -18.65 2.95 7.57
C SER A 247 -18.27 4.30 8.19
N PHE A 248 -18.69 5.41 7.57
CA PHE A 248 -18.40 6.77 8.04
C PHE A 248 -19.51 7.32 8.95
N GLU A 249 -20.78 6.99 8.67
CA GLU A 249 -21.89 7.39 9.55
C GLU A 249 -22.01 6.51 10.81
N GLU A 250 -21.61 5.23 10.75
CA GLU A 250 -21.64 4.33 11.91
C GLU A 250 -20.52 4.60 12.95
N ARG A 251 -19.71 5.65 12.78
CA ARG A 251 -18.59 6.00 13.69
C ARG A 251 -18.60 7.45 14.18
N LYS A 252 -19.73 8.14 14.06
CA LYS A 252 -20.03 9.33 14.88
C LYS A 252 -20.84 8.93 16.10
#